data_AF-A0A5C4J4X2-F1
#
_entry.id   AF-A0A5C4J4X2-F1
#
_cell.length_a   1.000
_cell.length_b   1.000
_cell.length_c   1.000
_cell.angle_alpha   90.00
_cell.angle_beta   90.00
_cell.angle_gamma   90.00
#
_symmetry.space_group_name_H-M   'P 1'
#
loop_
_entity.id
_entity.type
_entity.pdbx_description
1 polymer ?
#
loop_
_entity_poly.entity_id
_entity_poly.type
_entity_poly.pdbx_seq_one_letter_code
_entity_poly.pdbx_strand_id
1 'polypeptide(L)'
;MSPHTTSRRASSAAITAAILAVPLLTAVPALAAPCKGLTCNWSDKGGGGSGGTGGGGSGGNSGPVEPPPPEGLTANEAAGFVPVDGGGAPAAAAPTTLDWVAAAKSSAVLPMPVVHTAPDGKTYVQVRTSLWVEGFDVVQTRPIGGNGQLIQATARPESVTWNMGETQKVCDTAGSQDGKTCHYTYKRSSAGQPGGKYEITATITWNLTWTCEGPACNPQQGDLGTMTMTSQPAPLVVSEIQTNTGQ
;
A
#
# COMPACT_ATOMS: atom_id res chain seq x y z
N MET A 1 -3.92 -17.00 -65.77
CA MET A 1 -3.21 -18.24 -65.39
C MET A 1 -1.90 -17.82 -64.73
N SER A 2 -1.86 -17.88 -63.41
CA SER A 2 -0.70 -17.53 -62.58
C SER A 2 -0.04 -18.82 -62.08
N PRO A 3 1.27 -18.81 -61.82
CA PRO A 3 1.83 -19.64 -60.78
C PRO A 3 2.52 -18.73 -59.74
N HIS A 4 1.95 -18.64 -58.54
CA HIS A 4 2.69 -18.15 -57.38
C HIS A 4 3.10 -19.34 -56.53
N THR A 5 4.41 -19.56 -56.52
CA THR A 5 5.15 -20.54 -55.75
C THR A 5 5.20 -20.18 -54.27
N THR A 6 4.93 -21.17 -53.43
CA THR A 6 5.01 -21.13 -51.96
C THR A 6 6.47 -21.18 -51.53
N SER A 7 6.91 -20.30 -50.62
CA SER A 7 8.22 -20.43 -49.95
C SER A 7 8.05 -20.40 -48.44
N ARG A 8 8.30 -21.56 -47.82
CA ARG A 8 8.45 -21.72 -46.36
C ARG A 8 9.88 -21.34 -45.99
N ARG A 9 10.08 -20.48 -44.99
CA ARG A 9 11.40 -20.31 -44.35
C ARG A 9 11.40 -21.01 -43.00
N ALA A 10 12.36 -21.92 -42.86
CA ALA A 10 12.68 -22.64 -41.64
C ALA A 10 13.77 -21.91 -40.85
N SER A 11 13.56 -21.93 -39.53
CA SER A 11 14.47 -22.03 -38.38
C SER A 11 15.95 -21.65 -38.49
N SER A 12 16.41 -20.84 -37.52
CA SER A 12 17.68 -21.05 -36.80
C SER A 12 17.54 -20.51 -35.38
N ALA A 13 17.40 -21.42 -34.40
CA ALA A 13 17.46 -21.11 -32.98
C ALA A 13 18.92 -21.29 -32.52
N ALA A 14 19.55 -20.21 -32.07
CA ALA A 14 20.87 -20.25 -31.45
C ALA A 14 20.72 -20.54 -29.95
N ILE A 15 21.28 -21.64 -29.49
CA ILE A 15 21.38 -22.02 -28.08
C ILE A 15 22.67 -21.40 -27.54
N THR A 16 22.55 -20.34 -26.75
CA THR A 16 23.68 -19.74 -26.04
C THR A 16 23.77 -20.35 -24.64
N ALA A 17 24.88 -21.05 -24.37
CA ALA A 17 25.18 -21.64 -23.07
C ALA A 17 25.50 -20.56 -22.03
N ALA A 18 24.80 -20.60 -20.89
CA ALA A 18 25.04 -19.73 -19.74
C ALA A 18 26.11 -20.34 -18.83
N ILE A 19 27.20 -19.61 -18.60
CA ILE A 19 28.23 -19.94 -17.60
C ILE A 19 27.82 -19.27 -16.28
N LEU A 20 27.48 -20.08 -15.27
CA LEU A 20 27.21 -19.63 -13.90
C LEU A 20 28.54 -19.48 -13.15
N ALA A 21 28.99 -18.24 -12.96
CA ALA A 21 30.03 -17.91 -11.99
C ALA A 21 29.37 -17.67 -10.62
N VAL A 22 29.72 -18.47 -9.62
CA VAL A 22 29.26 -18.33 -8.23
C VAL A 22 30.24 -17.41 -7.49
N PRO A 23 29.83 -16.22 -7.01
CA PRO A 23 30.66 -15.44 -6.11
C PRO A 23 30.58 -16.03 -4.69
N LEU A 24 31.73 -16.39 -4.11
CA LEU A 24 31.87 -16.64 -2.68
C LEU A 24 31.67 -15.31 -1.93
N LEU A 25 30.54 -15.17 -1.23
CA LEU A 25 30.33 -14.12 -0.25
C LEU A 25 30.91 -14.55 1.10
N THR A 26 31.97 -13.88 1.53
CA THR A 26 32.46 -13.92 2.91
C THR A 26 31.47 -13.20 3.81
N ALA A 27 30.87 -13.91 4.77
CA ALA A 27 29.99 -13.34 5.77
C ALA A 27 30.78 -12.46 6.74
N VAL A 28 30.47 -11.17 6.77
CA VAL A 28 30.92 -10.24 7.81
C VAL A 28 29.95 -10.36 8.98
N PRO A 29 30.39 -10.52 10.24
CA PRO A 29 29.47 -10.47 11.37
C PRO A 29 28.99 -9.03 11.56
N ALA A 30 27.70 -8.80 11.37
CA ALA A 30 27.07 -7.53 11.69
C ALA A 30 26.93 -7.41 13.22
N LEU A 31 27.71 -6.51 13.82
CA LEU A 31 27.47 -6.04 15.18
C LEU A 31 26.17 -5.22 15.17
N ALA A 32 25.19 -5.63 15.97
CA ALA A 32 23.93 -4.91 16.13
C ALA A 32 24.19 -3.56 16.83
N ALA A 33 24.03 -2.46 16.09
CA ALA A 33 23.87 -1.13 16.68
C ALA A 33 22.40 -0.94 17.15
N PRO A 34 22.15 -0.16 18.21
CA PRO A 34 20.79 0.03 18.74
C PRO A 34 19.95 0.87 17.77
N CYS A 35 18.85 0.30 17.27
CA CYS A 35 17.91 0.98 16.40
C CYS A 35 17.02 1.96 17.19
N LYS A 36 16.96 3.22 16.72
CA LYS A 36 15.97 4.23 17.11
C LYS A 36 15.11 4.53 15.88
N GLY A 37 13.88 4.02 15.83
CA GLY A 37 12.90 4.33 14.77
C GLY A 37 12.21 3.10 14.15
N LEU A 38 10.94 3.28 13.78
CA LEU A 38 9.92 2.25 13.50
C LEU A 38 9.96 1.62 12.09
N THR A 39 11.12 1.49 11.46
CA THR A 39 11.23 0.82 10.17
C THR A 39 12.29 -0.27 10.19
N CYS A 40 11.98 -1.37 10.88
CA CYS A 40 12.71 -2.63 10.72
C CYS A 40 11.79 -3.68 10.09
N ASN A 41 11.76 -3.61 8.76
CA ASN A 41 11.45 -4.63 7.76
C ASN A 41 10.66 -5.88 8.21
N TRP A 42 9.36 -5.81 7.97
CA TRP A 42 8.46 -6.95 7.82
C TRP A 42 8.81 -7.71 6.52
N SER A 43 8.90 -9.04 6.57
CA SER A 43 8.92 -9.89 5.39
C SER A 43 8.20 -11.20 5.68
N ASP A 44 6.94 -11.28 5.24
CA ASP A 44 6.20 -12.54 5.12
C ASP A 44 6.69 -13.31 3.90
N LYS A 45 6.94 -14.61 4.08
CA LYS A 45 6.67 -15.61 3.04
C LYS A 45 6.16 -16.91 3.67
N GLY A 46 4.84 -17.09 3.57
CA GLY A 46 4.13 -18.23 2.97
C GLY A 46 4.64 -19.66 3.22
N GLY A 47 3.76 -20.47 3.81
CA GLY A 47 3.95 -21.89 4.08
C GLY A 47 3.86 -22.84 2.88
N GLY A 48 4.16 -24.10 3.16
CA GLY A 48 4.00 -25.25 2.28
C GLY A 48 4.44 -26.53 3.00
N GLY A 49 3.48 -27.36 3.40
CA GLY A 49 3.76 -28.69 3.93
C GLY A 49 3.97 -29.72 2.83
N SER A 50 4.85 -30.70 3.07
CA SER A 50 4.74 -32.07 2.54
C SER A 50 5.64 -33.00 3.37
N GLY A 51 5.12 -34.18 3.69
CA GLY A 51 5.80 -35.20 4.49
C GLY A 51 6.79 -36.03 3.70
N GLY A 52 7.68 -36.71 4.42
CA GLY A 52 8.62 -37.69 3.88
C GLY A 52 9.31 -38.46 5.00
N THR A 53 8.86 -39.69 5.21
CA THR A 53 9.44 -40.70 6.10
C THR A 53 10.62 -41.40 5.41
N GLY A 54 11.68 -41.71 6.16
CA GLY A 54 12.55 -42.86 5.87
C GLY A 54 14.06 -42.66 6.00
N GLY A 55 14.67 -43.37 6.96
CA GLY A 55 15.89 -44.16 6.68
C GLY A 55 17.25 -43.67 7.21
N GLY A 56 17.64 -44.21 8.38
CA GLY A 56 18.86 -45.02 8.52
C GLY A 56 20.26 -44.38 8.40
N GLY A 57 20.86 -44.07 9.56
CA GLY A 57 22.19 -44.52 9.98
C GLY A 57 23.46 -43.98 9.28
N SER A 58 24.27 -43.23 10.02
CA SER A 58 25.72 -43.48 10.19
C SER A 58 26.30 -42.55 11.27
N GLY A 59 27.20 -43.09 12.09
CA GLY A 59 27.72 -42.48 13.30
C GLY A 59 28.64 -41.28 13.10
N GLY A 60 28.66 -40.42 14.12
CA GLY A 60 29.57 -39.29 14.26
C GLY A 60 29.65 -38.91 15.73
N ASN A 61 30.72 -39.34 16.38
CA ASN A 61 30.99 -39.15 17.80
C ASN A 61 31.46 -37.70 18.04
N SER A 62 30.58 -36.80 18.48
CA SER A 62 30.97 -35.47 18.96
C SER A 62 30.47 -35.30 20.40
N GLY A 63 31.35 -35.63 21.35
CA GLY A 63 31.15 -35.29 22.76
C GLY A 63 31.13 -33.75 22.95
N PRO A 64 30.75 -33.28 24.15
CA PRO A 64 30.77 -31.86 24.46
C PRO A 64 32.22 -31.38 24.41
N VAL A 65 32.51 -30.38 23.57
CA VAL A 65 33.77 -29.64 23.67
C VAL A 65 33.64 -28.75 24.91
N GLU A 66 34.17 -29.23 26.02
CA GLU A 66 34.29 -28.47 27.25
C GLU A 66 35.30 -27.33 27.00
N PRO A 67 34.94 -26.05 27.26
CA PRO A 67 35.91 -24.96 27.20
C PRO A 67 37.03 -25.20 28.21
N PRO A 68 38.29 -24.82 27.92
CA PRO A 68 39.36 -24.93 28.90
C PRO A 68 39.00 -24.12 30.16
N PRO A 69 39.31 -24.65 31.36
CA PRO A 69 38.97 -23.99 32.61
C PRO A 69 39.65 -22.62 32.68
N PRO A 70 38.98 -21.59 33.25
CA PRO A 70 39.61 -20.30 33.45
C PRO A 70 40.79 -20.44 34.41
N GLU A 71 41.99 -20.10 33.95
CA GLU A 71 43.15 -20.08 34.83
C GLU A 71 42.99 -19.01 35.90
N GLY A 72 43.08 -19.41 37.18
CA GLY A 72 43.22 -18.49 38.31
C GLY A 72 42.16 -18.53 39.41
N LEU A 73 41.24 -19.49 39.45
CA LEU A 73 40.30 -19.65 40.57
C LEU A 73 40.45 -21.04 41.21
N THR A 74 40.49 -21.09 42.54
CA THR A 74 40.59 -22.37 43.26
C THR A 74 39.25 -23.12 43.16
N ALA A 75 39.28 -24.46 43.20
CA ALA A 75 38.13 -25.35 42.92
C ALA A 75 36.85 -25.09 43.74
N ASN A 76 36.90 -24.22 44.75
CA ASN A 76 35.80 -23.93 45.66
C ASN A 76 35.12 -22.57 45.38
N GLU A 77 35.57 -21.78 44.39
CA GLU A 77 34.96 -20.49 44.04
C GLU A 77 33.94 -20.58 42.88
N ALA A 78 33.82 -21.75 42.24
CA ALA A 78 32.91 -21.97 41.11
C ALA A 78 31.49 -22.42 41.50
N ALA A 79 31.10 -22.33 42.78
CA ALA A 79 29.77 -22.74 43.25
C ALA A 79 29.05 -21.56 43.91
N GLY A 80 28.51 -20.68 43.09
CA GLY A 80 27.74 -19.53 43.54
C GLY A 80 26.79 -18.99 42.49
N PHE A 81 26.05 -19.86 41.79
CA PHE A 81 24.83 -19.37 41.12
C PHE A 81 23.82 -19.07 42.22
N VAL A 82 23.70 -17.81 42.62
CA VAL A 82 22.56 -17.37 43.44
C VAL A 82 21.34 -17.49 42.52
N PRO A 83 20.38 -18.38 42.81
CA PRO A 83 19.13 -18.38 42.08
C PRO A 83 18.47 -17.04 42.38
N VAL A 84 18.43 -16.14 41.40
CA VAL A 84 17.42 -15.09 41.45
C VAL A 84 16.10 -15.82 41.28
N ASP A 85 15.26 -15.80 42.33
CA ASP A 85 13.90 -16.29 42.23
C ASP A 85 13.29 -15.76 40.94
N GLY A 86 12.72 -16.66 40.15
CA GLY A 86 12.23 -16.40 38.80
C GLY A 86 11.21 -15.28 38.77
N GLY A 87 11.70 -14.04 38.72
CA GLY A 87 10.92 -12.87 38.37
C GLY A 87 10.41 -13.14 36.97
N GLY A 88 9.14 -13.53 36.88
CA GLY A 88 8.49 -13.79 35.60
C GLY A 88 8.79 -12.65 34.64
N ALA A 89 8.99 -12.99 33.37
CA ALA A 89 9.27 -12.00 32.34
C ALA A 89 8.35 -10.78 32.52
N PRO A 90 8.88 -9.55 32.56
CA PRO A 90 8.09 -8.37 32.85
C PRO A 90 6.87 -8.31 31.92
N ALA A 91 5.70 -8.05 32.50
CA ALA A 91 4.46 -7.93 31.74
C ALA A 91 4.63 -6.87 30.64
N ALA A 92 4.12 -7.16 29.44
CA ALA A 92 4.18 -6.23 28.32
C ALA A 92 3.57 -4.88 28.72
N ALA A 93 4.27 -3.79 28.39
CA ALA A 93 3.79 -2.45 28.67
C ALA A 93 2.44 -2.20 27.98
N ALA A 94 1.55 -1.49 28.66
CA ALA A 94 0.26 -1.11 28.09
C ALA A 94 0.47 -0.22 26.83
N PRO A 95 -0.39 -0.34 25.79
CA PRO A 95 -0.31 0.52 24.62
C PRO A 95 -0.40 2.00 25.00
N THR A 96 0.40 2.82 24.33
CA THR A 96 0.38 4.28 24.45
C THR A 96 -0.77 4.89 23.64
N THR A 97 -1.04 6.18 23.84
CA THR A 97 -2.00 6.92 23.00
C THR A 97 -1.64 6.82 21.52
N LEU A 98 -0.35 6.94 21.19
CA LEU A 98 0.09 6.92 19.80
C LEU A 98 -0.05 5.53 19.17
N ASP A 99 0.05 4.46 19.96
CA ASP A 99 -0.23 3.11 19.50
C ASP A 99 -1.71 2.96 19.13
N TRP A 100 -2.62 3.49 19.95
CA TRP A 100 -4.05 3.54 19.63
C TRP A 100 -4.37 4.43 18.42
N VAL A 101 -3.67 5.54 18.25
CA VAL A 101 -3.81 6.42 17.07
C VAL A 101 -3.36 5.71 15.80
N ALA A 102 -2.24 4.99 15.84
CA ALA A 102 -1.78 4.17 14.72
C ALA A 102 -2.80 3.08 14.38
N ALA A 103 -3.35 2.40 15.40
CA ALA A 103 -4.42 1.43 15.22
C ALA A 103 -5.69 2.07 14.61
N ALA A 104 -6.10 3.25 15.09
CA ALA A 104 -7.28 3.95 14.62
C ALA A 104 -7.12 4.35 13.14
N LYS A 105 -5.96 4.89 12.78
CA LYS A 105 -5.60 5.20 11.38
C LYS A 105 -5.64 3.95 10.50
N SER A 106 -5.10 2.81 10.96
CA SER A 106 -5.11 1.55 10.20
C SER A 106 -6.51 0.96 10.00
N SER A 107 -7.43 1.24 10.92
CA SER A 107 -8.83 0.79 10.85
C SER A 107 -9.73 1.71 10.02
N ALA A 108 -9.23 2.87 9.60
CA ALA A 108 -10.01 3.85 8.86
C ALA A 108 -10.32 3.35 7.45
N VAL A 109 -11.62 3.27 7.13
CA VAL A 109 -12.09 2.91 5.80
C VAL A 109 -12.59 4.16 5.12
N LEU A 110 -11.84 4.66 4.13
CA LEU A 110 -12.29 5.75 3.28
C LEU A 110 -13.15 5.19 2.13
N PRO A 111 -14.26 5.86 1.78
CA PRO A 111 -15.09 5.43 0.65
C PRO A 111 -14.31 5.56 -0.65
N MET A 112 -14.45 4.58 -1.53
CA MET A 112 -13.97 4.70 -2.89
C MET A 112 -14.88 5.68 -3.64
N PRO A 113 -14.35 6.76 -4.24
CA PRO A 113 -15.18 7.74 -4.93
C PRO A 113 -15.88 7.12 -6.13
N VAL A 114 -17.16 7.47 -6.34
CA VAL A 114 -17.91 7.10 -7.55
C VAL A 114 -17.98 8.32 -8.45
N VAL A 115 -17.49 8.19 -9.68
CA VAL A 115 -17.44 9.28 -10.67
C VAL A 115 -18.77 9.40 -11.40
N HIS A 116 -19.24 10.63 -11.55
CA HIS A 116 -20.37 10.96 -12.38
C HIS A 116 -20.08 12.13 -13.32
N THR A 117 -20.74 12.11 -14.49
CA THR A 117 -20.70 13.20 -15.46
C THR A 117 -22.09 13.59 -15.93
N ALA A 118 -22.23 14.84 -16.38
CA ALA A 118 -23.40 15.29 -17.13
C ALA A 118 -22.95 16.02 -18.40
N PRO A 119 -23.30 15.54 -19.60
CA PRO A 119 -24.08 14.31 -19.87
C PRO A 119 -23.35 13.03 -19.42
N ASP A 120 -24.12 11.97 -19.14
CA ASP A 120 -23.60 10.71 -18.62
C ASP A 120 -23.05 9.81 -19.74
N GLY A 121 -21.89 9.19 -19.51
CA GLY A 121 -21.22 8.24 -20.40
C GLY A 121 -20.74 8.75 -21.76
N LYS A 122 -21.32 9.84 -22.29
CA LYS A 122 -20.94 10.44 -23.57
C LYS A 122 -21.13 11.95 -23.58
N THR A 123 -20.11 12.66 -24.02
CA THR A 123 -20.13 14.11 -24.28
C THR A 123 -19.51 14.43 -25.63
N TYR A 124 -19.37 15.72 -25.94
CA TYR A 124 -18.77 16.20 -27.18
C TYR A 124 -17.64 17.18 -26.92
N VAL A 125 -16.72 17.28 -27.87
CA VAL A 125 -15.70 18.33 -27.91
C VAL A 125 -16.38 19.70 -27.86
N GLN A 126 -15.79 20.65 -27.12
CA GLN A 126 -16.35 21.99 -26.84
C GLN A 126 -17.69 22.02 -26.08
N VAL A 127 -18.18 20.89 -25.56
CA VAL A 127 -19.36 20.87 -24.68
C VAL A 127 -18.93 20.80 -23.21
N ARG A 128 -19.52 21.68 -22.39
CA ARG A 128 -19.31 21.68 -20.94
C ARG A 128 -19.86 20.38 -20.34
N THR A 129 -18.98 19.63 -19.71
CA THR A 129 -19.31 18.37 -19.02
C THR A 129 -19.19 18.63 -17.52
N SER A 130 -20.31 18.54 -16.80
CA SER A 130 -20.32 18.62 -15.34
C SER A 130 -19.61 17.39 -14.76
N LEU A 131 -18.89 17.56 -13.66
CA LEU A 131 -18.15 16.49 -12.99
C LEU A 131 -18.53 16.50 -11.50
N TRP A 132 -18.86 15.35 -10.94
CA TRP A 132 -19.01 15.21 -9.49
C TRP A 132 -18.69 13.79 -9.01
N VAL A 133 -18.43 13.67 -7.71
CA VAL A 133 -18.18 12.38 -7.04
C VAL A 133 -19.14 12.13 -5.89
N GLU A 134 -19.48 10.88 -5.67
CA GLU A 134 -19.95 10.40 -4.36
C GLU A 134 -18.75 10.05 -3.46
N GLY A 135 -18.97 10.00 -2.14
CA GLY A 135 -17.91 9.68 -1.16
C GLY A 135 -17.07 10.88 -0.71
N PHE A 136 -17.54 12.11 -0.94
CA PHE A 136 -16.92 13.36 -0.50
C PHE A 136 -17.58 13.88 0.79
N ASP A 137 -17.58 13.05 1.84
CA ASP A 137 -18.15 13.39 3.14
C ASP A 137 -17.13 13.23 4.26
N VAL A 138 -17.36 13.90 5.39
CA VAL A 138 -16.54 13.70 6.58
C VAL A 138 -16.76 12.28 7.10
N VAL A 139 -15.67 11.53 7.24
CA VAL A 139 -15.69 10.15 7.73
C VAL A 139 -15.10 10.10 9.13
N GLN A 140 -15.74 9.37 10.03
CA GLN A 140 -15.23 9.12 11.37
C GLN A 140 -15.10 7.63 11.62
N THR A 141 -14.00 7.24 12.23
CA THR A 141 -13.82 5.88 12.75
C THR A 141 -14.74 5.65 13.95
N ARG A 142 -15.01 4.37 14.25
CA ARG A 142 -15.54 4.02 15.56
C ARG A 142 -14.46 4.30 16.60
N PRO A 143 -14.78 4.87 17.77
CA PRO A 143 -13.79 5.06 18.81
C PRO A 143 -13.18 3.72 19.23
N ILE A 144 -11.85 3.66 19.32
CA ILE A 144 -11.10 2.49 19.78
C ILE A 144 -10.19 2.88 20.94
N GLY A 145 -9.96 1.98 21.88
CA GLY A 145 -9.07 2.28 23.00
C GLY A 145 -9.17 1.28 24.14
N GLY A 146 -8.46 1.62 25.21
CA GLY A 146 -8.36 0.84 26.44
C GLY A 146 -7.57 1.62 27.49
N ASN A 147 -7.52 1.11 28.72
CA ASN A 147 -6.73 1.70 29.81
C ASN A 147 -7.01 3.19 30.08
N GLY A 148 -8.29 3.59 29.96
CA GLY A 148 -8.71 4.98 30.20
C GLY A 148 -8.42 5.94 29.05
N GLN A 149 -8.29 5.43 27.83
CA GLN A 149 -8.13 6.20 26.59
C GLN A 149 -9.13 5.69 25.55
N LEU A 150 -9.75 6.60 24.82
CA LEU A 150 -10.63 6.29 23.70
C LEU A 150 -10.32 7.25 22.55
N ILE A 151 -9.83 6.70 21.44
CA ILE A 151 -9.32 7.46 20.29
C ILE A 151 -10.33 7.39 19.16
N GLN A 152 -10.60 8.52 18.53
CA GLN A 152 -11.40 8.60 17.31
C GLN A 152 -10.65 9.38 16.23
N ALA A 153 -10.41 8.77 15.08
CA ALA A 153 -9.89 9.44 13.89
C ALA A 153 -11.04 9.99 13.02
N THR A 154 -10.84 11.19 12.49
CA THR A 154 -11.73 11.91 11.58
C THR A 154 -10.99 12.24 10.28
N ALA A 155 -11.57 11.93 9.12
CA ALA A 155 -11.08 12.30 7.81
C ALA A 155 -12.01 13.34 7.18
N ARG A 156 -11.49 14.52 6.84
CA ARG A 156 -12.22 15.60 6.18
C ARG A 156 -11.78 15.70 4.72
N PRO A 157 -12.69 15.58 3.74
CA PRO A 157 -12.32 15.73 2.34
C PRO A 157 -11.99 17.20 2.07
N GLU A 158 -10.92 17.45 1.31
CA GLU A 158 -10.41 18.79 1.00
C GLU A 158 -10.61 19.15 -0.47
N SER A 159 -10.31 18.21 -1.36
CA SER A 159 -10.35 18.47 -2.81
C SER A 159 -10.48 17.17 -3.61
N VAL A 160 -10.87 17.31 -4.88
CA VAL A 160 -10.92 16.25 -5.87
C VAL A 160 -9.99 16.61 -7.02
N THR A 161 -8.97 15.79 -7.24
CA THR A 161 -8.12 15.86 -8.42
C THR A 161 -8.67 14.93 -9.48
N TRP A 162 -9.16 15.50 -10.57
CA TRP A 162 -9.65 14.78 -11.73
C TRP A 162 -8.53 14.53 -12.73
N ASN A 163 -8.47 13.33 -13.28
CA ASN A 163 -7.76 13.02 -14.50
C ASN A 163 -8.79 12.75 -15.60
N MET A 164 -8.89 13.66 -16.56
CA MET A 164 -9.86 13.58 -17.66
C MET A 164 -9.30 12.80 -18.87
N GLY A 165 -8.10 12.20 -18.74
CA GLY A 165 -7.41 11.53 -19.83
C GLY A 165 -6.64 12.47 -20.78
N GLU A 166 -6.97 13.77 -20.83
CA GLU A 166 -6.18 14.77 -21.56
C GLU A 166 -5.36 15.71 -20.66
N THR A 167 -5.87 16.00 -19.46
CA THR A 167 -5.20 16.82 -18.45
C THR A 167 -5.75 16.50 -17.07
N GLN A 168 -5.12 17.07 -16.04
CA GLN A 168 -5.63 17.04 -14.68
C GLN A 168 -6.27 18.37 -14.29
N LYS A 169 -7.27 18.32 -13.41
CA LYS A 169 -7.94 19.49 -12.84
C LYS A 169 -8.27 19.24 -11.38
N VAL A 170 -7.97 20.21 -10.52
CA VAL A 170 -8.40 20.18 -9.11
C VAL A 170 -9.71 20.95 -8.96
N CYS A 171 -10.63 20.39 -8.18
CA CYS A 171 -11.87 21.01 -7.73
C CYS A 171 -11.92 20.92 -6.20
N ASP A 172 -12.19 22.03 -5.50
CA ASP A 172 -12.19 22.10 -4.03
C ASP A 172 -13.49 21.55 -3.39
N THR A 173 -14.34 20.91 -4.19
CA THR A 173 -15.63 20.37 -3.76
C THR A 173 -15.87 19.03 -4.45
N ALA A 174 -16.89 18.31 -3.97
CA ALA A 174 -17.39 17.11 -4.62
C ALA A 174 -17.82 17.31 -6.08
N GLY A 175 -18.05 18.55 -6.53
CA GLY A 175 -18.72 18.84 -7.80
C GLY A 175 -20.25 18.91 -7.66
N SER A 176 -20.93 19.14 -8.77
CA SER A 176 -22.40 19.17 -8.82
C SER A 176 -22.90 18.78 -10.21
N GLN A 177 -24.10 18.23 -10.29
CA GLN A 177 -24.71 17.86 -11.57
C GLN A 177 -24.92 19.05 -12.52
N ASP A 178 -25.21 20.24 -11.99
CA ASP A 178 -25.32 21.48 -12.78
C ASP A 178 -23.96 22.05 -13.23
N GLY A 179 -22.87 21.43 -12.78
CA GLY A 179 -21.48 21.73 -13.11
C GLY A 179 -20.95 23.03 -12.53
N LYS A 180 -21.72 23.76 -11.71
CA LYS A 180 -21.30 25.08 -11.20
C LYS A 180 -20.02 25.02 -10.39
N THR A 181 -19.83 23.96 -9.59
CA THR A 181 -18.66 23.82 -8.72
C THR A 181 -17.51 23.07 -9.37
N CYS A 182 -17.79 22.14 -10.28
CA CYS A 182 -16.77 21.42 -11.05
C CYS A 182 -17.30 21.01 -12.43
N HIS A 183 -16.55 21.35 -13.47
CA HIS A 183 -16.85 20.98 -14.85
C HIS A 183 -15.58 21.03 -15.69
N TYR A 184 -15.65 20.39 -16.87
CA TYR A 184 -14.58 20.42 -17.85
C TYR A 184 -15.14 20.46 -19.28
N THR A 185 -14.39 21.08 -20.18
CA THR A 185 -14.74 21.14 -21.61
C THR A 185 -13.61 20.48 -22.40
N TYR A 186 -13.93 19.34 -23.00
CA TYR A 186 -12.94 18.55 -23.73
C TYR A 186 -12.49 19.25 -25.01
N LYS A 187 -11.18 19.21 -25.25
CA LYS A 187 -10.56 19.80 -26.46
C LYS A 187 -10.32 18.78 -27.56
N ARG A 188 -10.27 17.49 -27.22
CA ARG A 188 -9.97 16.40 -28.16
C ARG A 188 -11.02 15.29 -28.06
N SER A 189 -11.26 14.63 -29.19
CA SER A 189 -12.09 13.43 -29.22
C SER A 189 -11.38 12.24 -28.59
N SER A 190 -12.15 11.34 -27.98
CA SER A 190 -11.65 10.07 -27.44
C SER A 190 -11.39 9.01 -28.51
N ALA A 191 -11.66 9.28 -29.80
CA ALA A 191 -11.51 8.29 -30.87
C ALA A 191 -10.09 7.68 -30.98
N GLY A 192 -9.05 8.45 -30.63
CA GLY A 192 -7.66 7.98 -30.60
C GLY A 192 -7.24 7.25 -29.32
N GLN A 193 -8.12 7.15 -28.32
CA GLN A 193 -7.85 6.45 -27.07
C GLN A 193 -8.09 4.94 -27.20
N PRO A 194 -7.44 4.10 -26.38
CA PRO A 194 -7.77 2.68 -26.28
C PRO A 194 -9.28 2.46 -26.05
N GLY A 195 -9.92 1.66 -26.90
CA GLY A 195 -11.36 1.42 -26.83
C GLY A 195 -12.23 2.62 -27.23
N GLY A 196 -11.66 3.70 -27.79
CA GLY A 196 -12.40 4.87 -28.27
C GLY A 196 -12.97 5.76 -27.17
N LYS A 197 -12.47 5.64 -25.92
CA LYS A 197 -13.00 6.31 -24.73
C LYS A 197 -11.88 6.78 -23.81
N TYR A 198 -12.14 7.86 -23.07
CA TYR A 198 -11.30 8.21 -21.93
C TYR A 198 -11.65 7.34 -20.73
N GLU A 199 -10.64 6.97 -19.95
CA GLU A 199 -10.79 6.28 -18.68
C GLU A 199 -10.55 7.31 -17.57
N ILE A 200 -11.58 8.09 -17.24
CA ILE A 200 -11.46 9.21 -16.31
C ILE A 200 -11.41 8.73 -14.87
N THR A 201 -10.61 9.37 -14.03
CA THR A 201 -10.52 9.06 -12.60
C THR A 201 -10.64 10.31 -11.76
N ALA A 202 -11.13 10.14 -10.53
CA ALA A 202 -11.15 11.17 -9.51
C ALA A 202 -10.41 10.68 -8.27
N THR A 203 -9.50 11.51 -7.77
CA THR A 203 -8.76 11.26 -6.53
C THR A 203 -9.18 12.29 -5.51
N ILE A 204 -9.86 11.85 -4.45
CA ILE A 204 -10.16 12.73 -3.31
C ILE A 204 -8.91 12.79 -2.41
N THR A 205 -8.61 13.99 -1.91
CA THR A 205 -7.64 14.21 -0.85
C THR A 205 -8.37 14.48 0.45
N TRP A 206 -8.00 13.78 1.52
CA TRP A 206 -8.52 13.97 2.86
C TRP A 206 -7.42 14.48 3.79
N ASN A 207 -7.76 15.39 4.70
CA ASN A 207 -6.98 15.67 5.89
C ASN A 207 -7.50 14.82 7.06
N LEU A 208 -6.60 14.09 7.71
CA LEU A 208 -6.93 13.20 8.82
C LEU A 208 -6.48 13.83 10.14
N THR A 209 -7.39 13.89 11.10
CA THR A 209 -7.11 14.29 12.48
C THR A 209 -7.62 13.23 13.44
N TRP A 210 -7.23 13.32 14.71
CA TRP A 210 -7.74 12.44 15.75
C TRP A 210 -7.93 13.18 17.07
N THR A 211 -8.82 12.66 17.89
CA THR A 211 -9.05 13.08 19.27
C THR A 211 -8.95 11.88 20.20
N CYS A 212 -8.60 12.12 21.45
CA CYS A 212 -8.55 11.13 22.52
C CYS A 212 -9.33 11.65 23.73
N GLU A 213 -10.23 10.80 24.23
CA GLU A 213 -11.02 11.04 25.42
C GLU A 213 -10.57 10.12 26.55
N GLY A 214 -10.39 10.68 27.74
CA GLY A 214 -10.06 9.93 28.95
C GLY A 214 -8.84 10.46 29.71
N PRO A 215 -8.70 10.06 30.99
CA PRO A 215 -7.70 10.63 31.89
C PRO A 215 -6.26 10.26 31.51
N ALA A 216 -6.07 9.18 30.75
CA ALA A 216 -4.75 8.72 30.34
C ALA A 216 -4.31 9.29 28.98
N CYS A 217 -5.15 10.09 28.30
CA CYS A 217 -4.81 10.64 26.98
C CYS A 217 -3.62 11.61 27.05
N ASN A 218 -2.57 11.28 26.30
CA ASN A 218 -1.43 12.17 26.10
C ASN A 218 -0.73 11.85 24.76
N PRO A 219 -0.81 12.72 23.74
CA PRO A 219 -1.60 13.96 23.68
C PRO A 219 -3.12 13.70 23.54
N GLN A 220 -3.94 14.75 23.64
CA GLN A 220 -5.42 14.63 23.55
C GLN A 220 -5.96 14.74 22.11
N GLN A 221 -5.16 15.25 21.17
CA GLN A 221 -5.53 15.37 19.76
C GLN A 221 -4.27 15.49 18.90
N GLY A 222 -4.43 15.35 17.59
CA GLY A 222 -3.36 15.61 16.63
C GLY A 222 -3.78 15.48 15.17
N ASP A 223 -2.80 15.70 14.30
CA ASP A 223 -2.92 15.55 12.85
C ASP A 223 -2.24 14.23 12.41
N LEU A 224 -2.82 13.57 11.41
CA LEU A 224 -2.35 12.30 10.83
C LEU A 224 -1.85 12.47 9.39
N GLY A 225 -1.76 13.70 8.91
CA GLY A 225 -1.43 14.08 7.56
C GLY A 225 -2.60 13.90 6.59
N THR A 226 -2.26 13.89 5.31
CA THR A 226 -3.21 13.68 4.23
C THR A 226 -3.23 12.24 3.76
N MET A 227 -4.38 11.81 3.24
CA MET A 227 -4.55 10.53 2.57
C MET A 227 -5.33 10.76 1.29
N THR A 228 -5.10 9.90 0.30
CA THR A 228 -5.83 9.92 -0.96
C THR A 228 -6.48 8.57 -1.25
N MET A 229 -7.52 8.61 -2.06
CA MET A 229 -8.27 7.46 -2.56
C MET A 229 -8.72 7.84 -3.96
N THR A 230 -8.48 6.94 -4.89
CA THR A 230 -8.81 7.14 -6.30
C THR A 230 -9.98 6.26 -6.67
N SER A 231 -10.90 6.78 -7.48
CA SER A 231 -12.01 6.03 -8.05
C SER A 231 -11.53 4.89 -8.94
N GLN A 232 -12.42 3.95 -9.24
CA GLN A 232 -12.25 3.14 -10.45
C GLN A 232 -12.25 4.04 -11.69
N PRO A 233 -11.57 3.63 -12.78
CA PRO A 233 -11.70 4.30 -14.06
C PRO A 233 -13.16 4.27 -14.55
N ALA A 234 -13.68 5.44 -14.89
CA ALA A 234 -15.00 5.59 -15.49
C ALA A 234 -14.86 5.86 -16.99
N PRO A 235 -15.50 5.08 -17.86
CA PRO A 235 -15.43 5.28 -19.29
C PRO A 235 -16.26 6.49 -19.73
N LEU A 236 -15.65 7.42 -20.47
CA LEU A 236 -16.34 8.56 -21.07
C LEU A 236 -16.01 8.68 -22.56
N VAL A 237 -17.05 8.63 -23.40
CA VAL A 237 -16.92 8.86 -24.83
C VAL A 237 -16.97 10.36 -25.11
N VAL A 238 -15.98 10.89 -25.83
CA VAL A 238 -15.96 12.27 -26.29
C VAL A 238 -15.98 12.28 -27.82
N SER A 239 -17.14 12.57 -28.39
CA SER A 239 -17.32 12.64 -29.84
C SER A 239 -17.14 14.06 -30.36
N GLU A 240 -16.97 14.20 -31.67
CA GLU A 240 -16.96 15.51 -32.33
C GLU A 240 -18.27 15.69 -33.12
N ILE A 241 -18.85 16.88 -33.08
CA ILE A 241 -20.02 17.21 -33.89
C ILE A 241 -19.51 17.58 -35.28
N GLN A 242 -19.78 16.72 -36.26
CA GLN A 242 -19.50 17.01 -37.66
C GLN A 242 -20.78 17.52 -38.32
N THR A 243 -20.77 18.79 -38.72
CA THR A 243 -21.80 19.28 -39.65
C THR A 243 -21.33 18.96 -41.05
N ASN A 244 -21.85 17.89 -41.65
CA ASN A 244 -21.67 17.68 -43.07
C ASN A 244 -22.58 18.68 -43.81
N THR A 245 -22.07 19.87 -44.12
CA THR A 245 -22.69 20.76 -45.12
C THR A 245 -22.36 20.22 -46.50
N GLY A 246 -22.89 19.03 -46.81
CA GLY A 246 -22.91 18.45 -48.14
C GLY A 246 -24.07 19.03 -48.94
N GLN A 247 -23.72 19.57 -50.10
CA GLN A 247 -24.57 20.15 -51.14
C GLN A 247 -25.65 19.19 -51.66
#